data_AF-G3UPM8-F1
#
_entry.id   AF-G3UPM8-F1
#
_cell.length_a   1.000
_cell.length_b   1.000
_cell.length_c   1.000
_cell.angle_alpha   90.00
_cell.angle_beta   90.00
_cell.angle_gamma   90.00
#
_symmetry.space_group_name_H-M   'P 1'
#
loop_
_entity.id
_entity.type
_entity.pdbx_description
1 polymer ?
#
loop_
_entity_poly.entity_id
_entity_poly.type
_entity_poly.pdbx_seq_one_letter_code
_entity_poly.pdbx_strand_id
1 'polypeptide(L)'
;MGLQVIIFVLYLFYHVQNPVTGLLSAGTDHKDAWVRDNVYSILAVWGLGMAYRKNADRDEDKAKAYELEQRVVKLFGEFLLKCFTFEISGAFQVDKVEKFKRTQSTKDCLHAKYNSATCATVVGDDQWGHLQVDATSLYLLFLAQMTASGLRIIFTLDEVTFIQNLVFYIEAAYKVADYGIWERGDKTNQGIPELNASSVGMAKAALEAIDELDLFGAHGGHKSVIHVLPDEVEHCQSILYSMLPRASTSKEIDAGLLSIISYPAFAVEDINLVNLTKSEIISKLQGRYGCCRFLRDGYKTPREDPSRLHYDPAELKLFENIECEWPVFWTYFLIDGVFNEDKIQVEEYREALEGILIREKNGIVLMPELYAVPSEKVDEEYENPHSVDRIPVGKLPHLWGQSLYILSCLLAEGFLAAGEIDPLNRRFSTGFKPDVVVQVTVLAETNQIKNLLQDHGINVQSIADIHPLRVQPARILSNLYTMLGRNENMKLSGRPHRHIGVLGTSKLYVIRNQIFAFTPQVRTCLSILD
;
A
#
# COMPACT_ATOMS: atom_id res chain seq x y z
N MET A 1 -2.20 11.36 -27.42
CA MET A 1 -1.65 10.94 -26.11
C MET A 1 -0.13 11.11 -25.96
N GLY A 2 0.72 10.59 -26.86
CA GLY A 2 2.19 10.62 -26.66
C GLY A 2 2.81 11.98 -26.31
N LEU A 3 2.36 13.07 -26.93
CA LEU A 3 2.82 14.42 -26.62
C LEU A 3 2.43 14.86 -25.19
N GLN A 4 1.24 14.51 -24.72
CA GLN A 4 0.71 14.89 -23.41
C GLN A 4 1.42 14.15 -22.27
N VAL A 5 1.75 12.88 -22.48
CA VAL A 5 2.55 12.07 -21.55
C VAL A 5 3.95 12.67 -21.41
N ILE A 6 4.59 12.99 -22.54
CA ILE A 6 5.91 13.64 -22.55
C ILE A 6 5.85 14.99 -21.82
N ILE A 7 4.84 15.82 -22.11
CA ILE A 7 4.73 17.13 -21.46
C ILE A 7 4.52 17.01 -19.95
N PHE A 8 3.70 16.08 -19.47
CA PHE A 8 3.53 15.87 -18.03
C PHE A 8 4.84 15.40 -17.36
N VAL A 9 5.55 14.48 -17.99
CA VAL A 9 6.84 14.00 -17.49
C VAL A 9 7.84 15.16 -17.42
N LEU A 10 7.90 16.01 -18.44
CA LEU A 10 8.70 17.24 -18.42
C LEU A 10 8.23 18.19 -17.31
N TYR A 11 6.92 18.39 -17.14
CA TYR A 11 6.36 19.23 -16.08
C TYR A 11 6.80 18.76 -14.69
N LEU A 12 6.66 17.46 -14.42
CA LEU A 12 7.05 16.83 -13.16
C LEU A 12 8.53 17.06 -12.88
N PHE A 13 9.39 16.97 -13.90
CA PHE A 13 10.83 17.11 -13.73
C PHE A 13 11.34 18.56 -13.69
N TYR A 14 10.74 19.48 -14.44
CA TYR A 14 11.22 20.86 -14.52
C TYR A 14 10.56 21.79 -13.51
N HIS A 15 9.35 21.47 -13.04
CA HIS A 15 8.58 22.38 -12.19
C HIS A 15 8.31 21.85 -10.77
N VAL A 16 8.32 20.52 -10.58
CA VAL A 16 7.92 19.91 -9.29
C VAL A 16 9.08 19.19 -8.62
N GLN A 17 9.88 18.45 -9.37
CA GLN A 17 10.96 17.66 -8.81
C GLN A 17 12.07 18.56 -8.26
N ASN A 18 12.44 18.33 -7.00
CA ASN A 18 13.58 19.00 -6.43
C ASN A 18 14.88 18.50 -7.13
N PRO A 19 15.74 19.39 -7.63
CA PRO A 19 16.92 18.97 -8.41
C PRO A 19 18.01 18.32 -7.56
N VAL A 20 17.99 18.49 -6.23
CA VAL A 20 19.01 17.95 -5.32
C VAL A 20 18.57 16.61 -4.75
N THR A 21 17.34 16.55 -4.22
CA THR A 21 16.81 15.38 -3.53
C THR A 21 15.89 14.53 -4.38
N GLY A 22 15.60 14.92 -5.63
CA GLY A 22 14.66 14.23 -6.51
C GLY A 22 13.22 14.06 -6.00
N LEU A 23 12.89 14.56 -4.79
CA LEU A 23 11.55 14.47 -4.21
C LEU A 23 10.59 15.36 -4.98
N LEU A 24 9.37 14.86 -5.14
CA LEU A 24 8.26 15.57 -5.74
C LEU A 24 7.52 16.29 -4.61
N SER A 25 7.48 17.62 -4.70
CA SER A 25 6.67 18.40 -3.79
C SER A 25 5.18 18.27 -4.13
N ALA A 26 4.32 18.53 -3.15
CA ALA A 26 2.87 18.48 -3.34
C ALA A 26 2.30 19.60 -4.26
N GLY A 27 3.16 20.53 -4.70
CA GLY A 27 2.83 21.66 -5.58
C GLY A 27 4.01 22.63 -5.69
N THR A 28 3.91 23.63 -6.57
CA THR A 28 4.98 24.63 -6.76
C THR A 28 5.21 25.51 -5.54
N ASP A 29 4.15 25.78 -4.77
CA ASP A 29 4.20 26.64 -3.58
C ASP A 29 4.37 25.85 -2.28
N HIS A 30 4.15 24.53 -2.32
CA HIS A 30 4.29 23.65 -1.17
C HIS A 30 5.67 23.01 -1.18
N LYS A 31 6.43 23.17 -0.09
CA LYS A 31 7.77 22.58 0.03
C LYS A 31 7.78 21.18 0.63
N ASP A 32 6.62 20.66 1.02
CA ASP A 32 6.48 19.34 1.64
C ASP A 32 6.28 18.26 0.57
N ALA A 33 6.94 17.12 0.77
CA ALA A 33 6.87 15.93 -0.06
C ALA A 33 6.29 14.78 0.77
N TRP A 34 5.11 14.30 0.36
CA TRP A 34 4.46 13.14 0.99
C TRP A 34 4.95 11.85 0.33
N VAL A 35 5.18 10.81 1.15
CA VAL A 35 5.60 9.49 0.66
C VAL A 35 4.61 8.94 -0.35
N ARG A 36 3.32 8.92 0.00
CA ARG A 36 2.24 8.41 -0.85
C ARG A 36 2.17 9.14 -2.19
N ASP A 37 2.14 10.47 -2.16
CA ASP A 37 2.06 11.29 -3.36
C ASP A 37 3.28 11.07 -4.27
N ASN A 38 4.49 10.91 -3.70
CA ASN A 38 5.69 10.61 -4.48
C ASN A 38 5.60 9.24 -5.17
N VAL A 39 5.15 8.21 -4.45
CA VAL A 39 4.97 6.87 -5.00
C VAL A 39 3.93 6.86 -6.12
N TYR A 40 2.76 7.48 -5.94
CA TYR A 40 1.76 7.54 -7.00
C TYR A 40 2.19 8.41 -8.17
N SER A 41 2.85 9.54 -7.92
CA SER A 41 3.22 10.50 -8.98
C SER A 41 4.24 9.91 -9.95
N ILE A 42 5.14 9.04 -9.49
CA ILE A 42 6.16 8.43 -10.35
C ILE A 42 5.63 7.25 -11.18
N LEU A 43 4.42 6.76 -10.93
CA LEU A 43 3.87 5.61 -11.68
C LEU A 43 3.72 5.89 -13.17
N ALA A 44 3.33 7.10 -13.58
CA ALA A 44 3.33 7.51 -14.98
C ALA A 44 4.71 7.44 -15.63
N VAL A 45 5.77 7.81 -14.87
CA VAL A 45 7.16 7.75 -15.35
C VAL A 45 7.61 6.29 -15.49
N TRP A 46 7.29 5.45 -14.51
CA TRP A 46 7.56 4.01 -14.57
C TRP A 46 6.82 3.35 -15.74
N GLY A 47 5.51 3.59 -15.86
CA GLY A 47 4.69 3.09 -16.97
C GLY A 47 5.21 3.55 -18.33
N LEU A 48 5.61 4.82 -18.46
CA LEU A 48 6.21 5.30 -19.70
C LEU A 48 7.56 4.62 -19.99
N GLY A 49 8.40 4.43 -18.97
CA GLY A 49 9.66 3.69 -19.09
C GLY A 49 9.44 2.28 -19.61
N MET A 50 8.48 1.56 -19.01
CA MET A 50 8.06 0.23 -19.46
C MET A 50 7.54 0.23 -20.91
N ALA A 51 6.73 1.21 -21.28
CA ALA A 51 6.20 1.34 -22.63
C ALA A 51 7.30 1.60 -23.67
N TYR A 52 8.29 2.45 -23.35
CA TYR A 52 9.46 2.63 -24.20
C TYR A 52 10.29 1.35 -24.29
N ARG A 53 10.55 0.68 -23.16
CA ARG A 53 11.32 -0.57 -23.11
C ARG A 53 10.71 -1.64 -24.04
N LYS A 54 9.39 -1.79 -24.03
CA LYS A 54 8.64 -2.73 -24.87
C LYS A 54 8.70 -2.41 -26.36
N ASN A 55 8.60 -1.12 -26.71
CA ASN A 55 8.46 -0.65 -28.09
C ASN A 55 9.77 -0.08 -28.67
N ALA A 56 10.92 -0.34 -28.03
CA ALA A 56 12.18 0.27 -28.42
C ALA A 56 12.79 -0.36 -29.68
N ASP A 57 12.43 0.19 -30.85
CA ASP A 57 13.02 -0.17 -32.14
C ASP A 57 14.35 0.54 -32.43
N ARG A 58 14.58 1.69 -31.77
CA ARG A 58 15.76 2.55 -31.97
C ARG A 58 16.57 2.71 -30.69
N ASP A 59 17.86 2.98 -30.83
CA ASP A 59 18.75 3.21 -29.68
C ASP A 59 18.31 4.44 -28.84
N GLU A 60 17.71 5.45 -29.48
CA GLU A 60 17.13 6.60 -28.77
C GLU A 60 16.00 6.22 -27.81
N ASP A 61 15.14 5.27 -28.20
CA ASP A 61 14.02 4.82 -27.38
C ASP A 61 14.51 3.97 -26.19
N LYS A 62 15.55 3.16 -26.41
CA LYS A 62 16.24 2.43 -25.32
C LYS A 62 16.89 3.40 -24.33
N ALA A 63 17.53 4.45 -24.82
CA ALA A 63 18.15 5.48 -23.97
C ALA A 63 17.09 6.21 -23.14
N LYS A 64 15.94 6.57 -23.72
CA LYS A 64 14.82 7.19 -23.01
C LYS A 64 14.22 6.25 -21.96
N ALA A 65 13.98 4.98 -22.30
CA ALA A 65 13.50 3.98 -21.34
C ALA A 65 14.43 3.92 -20.12
N TYR A 66 15.73 3.79 -20.36
CA TYR A 66 16.74 3.77 -19.31
C TYR A 66 16.72 5.05 -18.46
N GLU A 67 16.65 6.23 -19.07
CA GLU A 67 16.60 7.50 -18.34
C GLU A 67 15.39 7.58 -17.41
N LEU A 68 14.20 7.22 -17.90
CA LEU A 68 12.96 7.24 -17.12
C LEU A 68 13.02 6.25 -15.95
N GLU A 69 13.51 5.03 -16.20
CA GLU A 69 13.66 4.00 -15.19
C GLU A 69 14.68 4.38 -14.12
N GLN A 70 15.81 5.00 -14.50
CA GLN A 70 16.78 5.48 -13.52
C GLN A 70 16.22 6.60 -12.65
N ARG A 71 15.28 7.40 -13.14
CA ARG A 71 14.57 8.40 -12.31
C ARG A 71 13.65 7.73 -11.28
N VAL A 72 12.97 6.65 -11.66
CA VAL A 72 12.18 5.82 -10.73
C VAL A 72 13.08 5.22 -9.65
N VAL A 73 14.21 4.61 -10.05
CA VAL A 73 15.20 4.02 -9.14
C VAL A 73 15.73 5.04 -8.14
N LYS A 74 16.12 6.23 -8.60
CA LYS A 74 16.59 7.30 -7.71
C LYS A 74 15.51 7.74 -6.72
N LEU A 75 14.27 7.97 -7.18
CA LEU A 75 13.19 8.37 -6.26
C LEU A 75 12.94 7.33 -5.16
N PHE A 76 12.81 6.05 -5.53
CA PHE A 76 12.51 4.99 -4.56
C PHE A 76 13.71 4.62 -3.67
N GLY A 77 14.86 4.35 -4.29
CA GLY A 77 16.03 3.77 -3.64
C GLY A 77 16.96 4.80 -3.02
N GLU A 78 17.09 5.99 -3.62
CA GLU A 78 17.97 7.04 -3.09
C GLU A 78 17.22 8.01 -2.19
N PHE A 79 16.01 8.45 -2.57
CA PHE A 79 15.38 9.60 -1.91
C PHE A 79 14.33 9.23 -0.88
N LEU A 80 13.35 8.40 -1.22
CA LEU A 80 12.36 7.91 -0.25
C LEU A 80 13.02 7.03 0.81
N LEU A 81 13.94 6.15 0.41
CA LEU A 81 14.70 5.35 1.37
C LEU A 81 15.56 6.24 2.29
N LYS A 82 16.14 7.33 1.77
CA LYS A 82 16.85 8.32 2.58
C LYS A 82 15.92 9.05 3.54
N CYS A 83 14.68 9.40 3.17
CA CYS A 83 13.70 9.93 4.11
C CYS A 83 13.44 8.97 5.29
N PHE A 84 13.46 7.66 5.05
CA PHE A 84 13.26 6.66 6.10
C PHE A 84 14.52 6.31 6.91
N THR A 85 15.70 6.54 6.35
CA THR A 85 16.98 6.08 6.94
C THR A 85 17.87 7.20 7.47
N PHE A 86 17.73 8.41 6.94
CA PHE A 86 18.72 9.46 7.11
C PHE A 86 18.43 10.40 8.29
N GLU A 87 19.53 10.95 8.80
CA GLU A 87 19.60 11.86 9.93
C GLU A 87 19.56 13.31 9.45
N ILE A 88 18.52 14.06 9.79
CA ILE A 88 18.60 15.52 9.77
C ILE A 88 17.98 16.04 11.07
N SER A 89 18.79 16.80 11.82
CA SER A 89 18.41 17.41 13.10
C SER A 89 18.34 16.45 14.31
N GLY A 90 19.14 15.37 14.32
CA GLY A 90 19.43 14.60 15.55
C GLY A 90 18.43 13.52 15.96
N ALA A 91 17.46 13.17 15.10
CA ALA A 91 16.54 12.04 15.33
C ALA A 91 16.50 11.13 14.09
N PHE A 92 16.89 9.86 14.24
CA PHE A 92 16.87 8.90 13.14
C PHE A 92 15.44 8.36 12.94
N GLN A 93 14.91 8.44 11.73
CA GLN A 93 13.67 7.72 11.38
C GLN A 93 13.84 6.19 11.54
N VAL A 94 15.08 5.69 11.44
CA VAL A 94 15.44 4.30 11.80
C VAL A 94 15.13 3.97 13.26
N ASP A 95 15.39 4.89 14.20
CA ASP A 95 15.09 4.67 15.62
C ASP A 95 13.57 4.59 15.86
N LYS A 96 12.79 5.33 15.07
CA LYS A 96 11.32 5.24 15.06
C LYS A 96 10.87 3.86 14.59
N VAL A 97 11.43 3.33 13.50
CA VAL A 97 11.15 1.95 13.05
C VAL A 97 11.45 0.94 14.15
N GLU A 98 12.61 1.05 14.81
CA GLU A 98 12.98 0.15 15.91
C GLU A 98 11.99 0.21 17.08
N LYS A 99 11.59 1.42 17.51
CA LYS A 99 10.62 1.62 18.60
C LYS A 99 9.22 1.14 18.21
N PHE A 100 8.73 1.51 17.02
CA PHE A 100 7.37 1.24 16.57
C PHE A 100 7.07 -0.26 16.47
N LYS A 101 8.05 -1.07 16.06
CA LYS A 101 7.94 -2.54 16.07
C LYS A 101 7.51 -3.10 17.44
N ARG A 102 7.73 -2.37 18.54
CA ARG A 102 7.30 -2.76 19.89
C ARG A 102 6.09 -1.97 20.38
N THR A 103 6.09 -0.66 20.16
CA THR A 103 5.10 0.23 20.78
C THR A 103 3.82 0.37 19.98
N GLN A 104 3.89 0.31 18.65
CA GLN A 104 2.76 0.57 17.73
C GLN A 104 2.06 1.91 18.03
N SER A 105 2.81 2.87 18.60
CA SER A 105 2.32 4.17 19.04
C SER A 105 2.42 5.20 17.94
N THR A 106 1.45 6.12 17.87
CA THR A 106 1.47 7.26 16.94
C THR A 106 2.70 8.16 17.12
N LYS A 107 3.32 8.18 18.30
CA LYS A 107 4.52 8.99 18.56
C LYS A 107 5.82 8.38 18.03
N ASP A 108 5.84 7.05 17.94
CA ASP A 108 7.03 6.30 17.51
C ASP A 108 7.01 5.98 16.01
N CYS A 109 5.99 6.44 15.27
CA CYS A 109 5.83 6.14 13.86
C CYS A 109 6.78 6.94 12.95
N LEU A 110 6.96 6.44 11.73
CA LEU A 110 7.58 7.18 10.64
C LEU A 110 6.76 8.43 10.27
N HIS A 111 7.44 9.48 9.85
CA HIS A 111 6.77 10.67 9.35
C HIS A 111 6.18 10.42 7.96
N ALA A 112 4.95 10.89 7.73
CA ALA A 112 4.30 10.80 6.41
C ALA A 112 4.85 11.79 5.35
N LYS A 113 5.45 12.91 5.79
CA LYS A 113 5.88 14.00 4.92
C LYS A 113 7.22 14.60 5.34
N TYR A 114 7.97 15.06 4.35
CA TYR A 114 9.34 15.55 4.50
C TYR A 114 9.56 16.83 3.72
N ASN A 115 10.60 17.58 4.07
CA ASN A 115 10.99 18.75 3.32
C ASN A 115 11.58 18.30 1.97
N SER A 116 11.00 18.78 0.87
CA SER A 116 11.45 18.41 -0.47
C SER A 116 12.90 18.79 -0.75
N ALA A 117 13.47 19.82 -0.14
CA ALA A 117 14.85 20.26 -0.43
C ALA A 117 15.91 19.59 0.45
N THR A 118 15.52 19.07 1.62
CA THR A 118 16.47 18.51 2.58
C THR A 118 16.21 17.05 2.93
N CYS A 119 15.02 16.51 2.69
CA CYS A 119 14.53 15.23 3.23
C CYS A 119 14.29 15.25 4.77
N ALA A 120 14.34 16.41 5.42
CA ALA A 120 14.13 16.52 6.86
C ALA A 120 12.65 16.46 7.26
N THR A 121 12.37 16.17 8.53
CA THR A 121 11.03 16.31 9.11
C THR A 121 10.58 17.77 9.08
N VAL A 122 9.33 18.03 8.72
CA VAL A 122 8.78 19.40 8.57
C VAL A 122 7.95 19.86 9.77
N VAL A 123 7.46 18.92 10.57
CA VAL A 123 6.62 19.14 11.75
C VAL A 123 6.98 18.13 12.84
N GLY A 124 6.57 18.37 14.08
CA GLY A 124 6.81 17.48 15.21
C GLY A 124 5.91 16.23 15.23
N ASP A 125 6.31 15.24 16.04
CA ASP A 125 5.66 13.91 16.11
C ASP A 125 4.16 13.92 16.45
N ASP A 126 3.70 14.96 17.15
CA ASP A 126 2.31 15.15 17.60
C ASP A 126 1.56 16.25 16.83
N GLN A 127 2.19 16.85 15.82
CA GLN A 127 1.65 17.99 15.08
C GLN A 127 0.95 17.59 13.77
N TRP A 128 0.97 16.31 13.42
CA TRP A 128 0.38 15.78 12.19
C TRP A 128 -0.06 14.33 12.36
N GLY A 129 -1.01 13.91 11.51
CA GLY A 129 -1.42 12.52 11.37
C GLY A 129 -0.35 11.67 10.68
N HIS A 130 0.82 11.50 11.32
CA HIS A 130 2.00 10.85 10.74
C HIS A 130 1.85 9.34 10.57
N LEU A 131 1.19 8.66 11.51
CA LEU A 131 1.00 7.21 11.44
C LEU A 131 0.07 6.89 10.27
N GLN A 132 0.66 6.56 9.13
CA GLN A 132 0.01 6.21 7.87
C GLN A 132 0.59 4.86 7.41
N VAL A 133 -0.08 3.78 7.80
CA VAL A 133 0.39 2.43 7.48
C VAL A 133 0.21 2.16 5.98
N ASP A 134 -0.81 2.75 5.36
CA ASP A 134 -1.04 2.73 3.91
C ASP A 134 0.18 3.25 3.14
N ALA A 135 0.76 4.38 3.53
CA ALA A 135 1.85 5.02 2.78
C ALA A 135 3.13 4.18 2.78
N THR A 136 3.50 3.61 3.93
CA THR A 136 4.65 2.70 4.05
C THR A 136 4.42 1.40 3.28
N SER A 137 3.19 0.87 3.35
CA SER A 137 2.81 -0.34 2.64
C SER A 137 2.79 -0.13 1.12
N LEU A 138 2.30 1.01 0.65
CA LEU A 138 2.30 1.39 -0.76
C LEU A 138 3.73 1.46 -1.32
N TYR A 139 4.67 2.04 -0.56
CA TYR A 139 6.09 2.04 -0.93
C TYR A 139 6.63 0.61 -1.08
N LEU A 140 6.36 -0.28 -0.14
CA LEU A 140 6.80 -1.69 -0.19
C LEU A 140 6.16 -2.47 -1.35
N LEU A 141 4.86 -2.26 -1.60
CA LEU A 141 4.14 -2.86 -2.72
C LEU A 141 4.78 -2.47 -4.05
N PHE A 142 5.03 -1.18 -4.29
CA PHE A 142 5.64 -0.74 -5.55
C PHE A 142 7.13 -1.02 -5.63
N LEU A 143 7.86 -1.04 -4.51
CA LEU A 143 9.23 -1.55 -4.48
C LEU A 143 9.26 -3.00 -5.01
N ALA A 144 8.32 -3.84 -4.55
CA ALA A 144 8.20 -5.21 -5.00
C ALA A 144 7.83 -5.32 -6.48
N GLN A 145 6.77 -4.63 -6.92
CA GLN A 145 6.34 -4.64 -8.33
C GLN A 145 7.42 -4.12 -9.28
N MET A 146 8.09 -3.03 -8.93
CA MET A 146 9.16 -2.45 -9.75
C MET A 146 10.39 -3.36 -9.79
N THR A 147 10.76 -3.99 -8.67
CA THR A 147 11.86 -4.97 -8.64
C THR A 147 11.54 -6.18 -9.51
N ALA A 148 10.32 -6.69 -9.44
CA ALA A 148 9.84 -7.79 -10.27
C ALA A 148 9.77 -7.43 -11.77
N SER A 149 9.55 -6.15 -12.11
CA SER A 149 9.67 -5.63 -13.48
C SER A 149 11.12 -5.52 -13.99
N GLY A 150 12.11 -5.85 -13.16
CA GLY A 150 13.54 -5.83 -13.50
C GLY A 150 14.28 -4.55 -13.12
N LEU A 151 13.67 -3.64 -12.36
CA LEU A 151 14.39 -2.47 -11.83
C LEU A 151 15.23 -2.87 -10.62
N ARG A 152 16.50 -2.47 -10.62
CA ARG A 152 17.37 -2.61 -9.44
C ARG A 152 17.27 -1.35 -8.59
N ILE A 153 16.46 -1.41 -7.53
CA ILE A 153 16.21 -0.28 -6.62
C ILE A 153 17.09 -0.34 -5.37
N ILE A 154 17.31 -1.54 -4.83
CA ILE A 154 18.11 -1.77 -3.62
C ILE A 154 19.50 -2.27 -4.04
N PHE A 155 20.55 -1.75 -3.40
CA PHE A 155 21.94 -1.97 -3.82
C PHE A 155 22.81 -2.57 -2.74
N THR A 156 22.46 -2.41 -1.46
CA THR A 156 23.26 -2.88 -0.32
C THR A 156 22.47 -3.80 0.60
N LEU A 157 23.18 -4.67 1.34
CA LEU A 157 22.55 -5.53 2.34
C LEU A 157 22.03 -4.75 3.55
N ASP A 158 22.58 -3.57 3.83
CA ASP A 158 22.05 -2.68 4.87
C ASP A 158 20.65 -2.19 4.50
N GLU A 159 20.46 -1.77 3.25
CA GLU A 159 19.14 -1.40 2.72
C GLU A 159 18.16 -2.58 2.70
N VAL A 160 18.59 -3.77 2.26
CA VAL A 160 17.76 -5.00 2.35
C VAL A 160 17.31 -5.21 3.80
N THR A 161 18.23 -5.09 4.74
CA THR A 161 17.93 -5.29 6.15
C THR A 161 16.94 -4.24 6.66
N PHE A 162 17.06 -2.99 6.20
CA PHE A 162 16.10 -1.94 6.51
C PHE A 162 14.70 -2.25 5.95
N ILE A 163 14.60 -2.68 4.69
CA ILE A 163 13.34 -3.10 4.07
C ILE A 163 12.70 -4.26 4.85
N GLN A 164 13.49 -5.24 5.30
CA GLN A 164 13.02 -6.31 6.17
C GLN A 164 12.45 -5.79 7.51
N ASN A 165 12.97 -4.67 8.04
CA ASN A 165 12.40 -4.03 9.22
C ASN A 165 11.14 -3.22 8.92
N LEU A 166 10.98 -2.66 7.72
CA LEU A 166 9.72 -2.06 7.28
C LEU A 166 8.62 -3.12 7.15
N VAL A 167 8.95 -4.35 6.74
CA VAL A 167 8.00 -5.48 6.82
C VAL A 167 7.52 -5.70 8.26
N PHE A 168 8.43 -5.73 9.25
CA PHE A 168 8.04 -5.86 10.65
C PHE A 168 7.30 -4.63 11.21
N TYR A 169 7.48 -3.48 10.59
CA TYR A 169 6.75 -2.26 10.91
C TYR A 169 5.28 -2.39 10.48
N ILE A 170 5.00 -2.96 9.31
CA ILE A 170 3.63 -3.12 8.78
C ILE A 170 2.97 -4.46 9.14
N GLU A 171 3.70 -5.48 9.61
CA GLU A 171 3.13 -6.82 9.87
C GLU A 171 1.98 -6.82 10.89
N ALA A 172 1.89 -5.79 11.74
CA ALA A 172 0.81 -5.64 12.73
C ALA A 172 -0.39 -4.80 12.24
N ALA A 173 -0.47 -4.45 10.95
CA ALA A 173 -1.47 -3.52 10.42
C ALA A 173 -2.93 -3.87 10.79
N TYR A 174 -3.27 -5.16 10.85
CA TYR A 174 -4.61 -5.65 11.22
C TYR A 174 -5.13 -5.19 12.60
N LYS A 175 -4.26 -4.66 13.47
CA LYS A 175 -4.61 -4.16 14.80
C LYS A 175 -4.04 -2.78 15.13
N VAL A 176 -3.41 -2.11 14.16
CA VAL A 176 -2.83 -0.78 14.35
C VAL A 176 -3.83 0.25 13.85
N ALA A 177 -4.36 1.04 14.77
CA ALA A 177 -5.15 2.21 14.42
C ALA A 177 -4.22 3.31 13.88
N ASP A 178 -4.59 3.92 12.75
CA ASP A 178 -3.78 4.90 12.04
C ASP A 178 -4.63 6.10 11.57
N TYR A 179 -3.98 7.07 10.92
CA TYR A 179 -4.65 8.26 10.40
C TYR A 179 -5.27 8.05 9.00
N GLY A 180 -5.07 6.87 8.40
CA GLY A 180 -5.52 6.50 7.08
C GLY A 180 -4.96 7.37 5.95
N ILE A 181 -5.39 7.05 4.73
CA ILE A 181 -4.94 7.71 3.50
C ILE A 181 -5.28 9.21 3.43
N TRP A 182 -6.25 9.65 4.24
CA TRP A 182 -6.70 11.05 4.32
C TRP A 182 -6.08 11.84 5.48
N GLU A 183 -5.21 11.22 6.28
CA GLU A 183 -4.42 11.85 7.34
C GLU A 183 -5.26 12.41 8.51
N ARG A 184 -6.49 11.91 8.67
CA ARG A 184 -7.47 12.41 9.65
C ARG A 184 -7.81 11.43 10.76
N GLY A 185 -7.50 10.15 10.56
CA GLY A 185 -7.95 9.09 11.44
C GLY A 185 -9.44 8.93 11.31
N ASP A 186 -10.19 9.18 12.36
CA ASP A 186 -11.64 9.07 12.38
C ASP A 186 -12.36 10.13 11.54
N LYS A 187 -13.63 9.87 11.23
CA LYS A 187 -14.49 10.76 10.45
C LYS A 187 -14.62 12.16 11.04
N THR A 188 -14.52 12.32 12.37
CA THR A 188 -14.63 13.62 13.03
C THR A 188 -13.38 14.47 12.88
N ASN A 189 -12.27 13.92 12.38
CA ASN A 189 -11.00 14.63 12.21
C ASN A 189 -10.56 15.31 13.51
N GLN A 190 -10.62 14.60 14.65
CA GLN A 190 -10.16 15.10 15.95
C GLN A 190 -8.76 14.59 16.33
N GLY A 191 -8.01 14.06 15.36
CA GLY A 191 -6.70 13.47 15.60
C GLY A 191 -6.77 12.10 16.27
N ILE A 192 -7.91 11.43 16.21
CA ILE A 192 -8.12 10.09 16.77
C ILE A 192 -7.84 9.04 15.70
N PRO A 193 -6.81 8.20 15.85
CA PRO A 193 -6.56 7.12 14.90
C PRO A 193 -7.62 6.04 15.02
N GLU A 194 -7.92 5.37 13.91
CA GLU A 194 -8.83 4.22 13.86
C GLU A 194 -8.29 3.14 12.94
N LEU A 195 -8.84 1.93 13.02
CA LEU A 195 -8.47 0.86 12.09
C LEU A 195 -9.10 1.17 10.72
N ASN A 196 -8.27 1.56 9.75
CA ASN A 196 -8.71 1.86 8.38
C ASN A 196 -8.50 0.65 7.48
N ALA A 197 -9.56 0.18 6.83
CA ALA A 197 -9.51 -0.98 5.94
C ALA A 197 -8.56 -0.74 4.74
N SER A 198 -8.46 0.49 4.23
CA SER A 198 -7.49 0.84 3.16
C SER A 198 -6.04 0.61 3.60
N SER A 199 -5.69 0.95 4.84
CA SER A 199 -4.36 0.70 5.40
C SER A 199 -4.10 -0.80 5.59
N VAL A 200 -5.08 -1.54 6.12
CA VAL A 200 -4.98 -3.01 6.29
C VAL A 200 -4.82 -3.72 4.94
N GLY A 201 -5.62 -3.32 3.94
CA GLY A 201 -5.57 -3.89 2.59
C GLY A 201 -4.27 -3.61 1.86
N MET A 202 -3.77 -2.37 1.95
CA MET A 202 -2.48 -2.01 1.37
C MET A 202 -1.33 -2.78 2.05
N ALA A 203 -1.37 -2.92 3.38
CA ALA A 203 -0.39 -3.71 4.13
C ALA A 203 -0.41 -5.19 3.76
N LYS A 204 -1.60 -5.81 3.68
CA LYS A 204 -1.75 -7.19 3.20
C LYS A 204 -1.09 -7.36 1.83
N ALA A 205 -1.38 -6.44 0.91
CA ALA A 205 -0.86 -6.52 -0.44
C ALA A 205 0.65 -6.35 -0.51
N ALA A 206 1.21 -5.43 0.29
CA ALA A 206 2.65 -5.23 0.39
C ALA A 206 3.35 -6.46 0.96
N LEU A 207 2.80 -7.05 2.03
CA LEU A 207 3.31 -8.25 2.69
C LEU A 207 3.34 -9.45 1.72
N GLU A 208 2.26 -9.69 0.99
CA GLU A 208 2.20 -10.75 -0.02
C GLU A 208 3.14 -10.48 -1.21
N ALA A 209 3.25 -9.22 -1.66
CA ALA A 209 4.06 -8.87 -2.82
C ALA A 209 5.57 -9.01 -2.57
N ILE A 210 6.01 -8.71 -1.35
CA ILE A 210 7.44 -8.68 -1.00
C ILE A 210 7.94 -10.02 -0.43
N ASP A 211 7.05 -10.93 -0.04
CA ASP A 211 7.44 -12.24 0.50
C ASP A 211 8.22 -13.04 -0.55
N GLU A 212 9.35 -13.62 -0.12
CA GLU A 212 10.29 -14.39 -0.94
C GLU A 212 10.89 -13.63 -2.14
N LEU A 213 10.70 -12.31 -2.21
CA LEU A 213 11.27 -11.48 -3.27
C LEU A 213 12.75 -11.18 -2.99
N ASP A 214 13.59 -11.39 -4.00
CA ASP A 214 14.99 -10.96 -3.99
C ASP A 214 15.11 -9.48 -4.40
N LEU A 215 15.49 -8.62 -3.46
CA LEU A 215 15.60 -7.18 -3.70
C LEU A 215 16.76 -6.77 -4.62
N PHE A 216 17.69 -7.68 -4.93
CA PHE A 216 18.71 -7.48 -5.97
C PHE A 216 18.27 -8.03 -7.34
N GLY A 217 17.02 -8.50 -7.45
CA GLY A 217 16.46 -9.11 -8.65
C GLY A 217 17.23 -10.38 -9.02
N ALA A 218 17.47 -10.57 -10.32
CA ALA A 218 18.14 -11.77 -10.85
C ALA A 218 19.60 -11.96 -10.40
N HIS A 219 20.19 -10.98 -9.72
CA HIS A 219 21.59 -10.98 -9.30
C HIS A 219 21.80 -11.20 -7.79
N GLY A 220 20.72 -11.43 -7.03
CA GLY A 220 20.80 -11.60 -5.59
C GLY A 220 21.05 -13.03 -5.12
N GLY A 221 20.79 -13.25 -3.84
CA GLY A 221 20.82 -14.57 -3.22
C GLY A 221 20.11 -14.55 -1.87
N HIS A 222 20.25 -15.63 -1.09
CA HIS A 222 19.53 -15.83 0.18
C HIS A 222 19.61 -14.68 1.21
N LYS A 223 20.59 -13.76 1.09
CA LYS A 223 20.73 -12.60 1.99
C LYS A 223 19.92 -11.37 1.55
N SER A 224 19.49 -11.30 0.30
CA SER A 224 18.71 -10.21 -0.29
C SER A 224 17.22 -10.54 -0.43
N VAL A 225 16.82 -11.76 -0.03
CA VAL A 225 15.44 -12.21 0.00
C VAL A 225 14.74 -11.69 1.25
N ILE A 226 13.54 -11.15 1.08
CA ILE A 226 12.67 -10.72 2.16
C ILE A 226 11.75 -11.87 2.58
N HIS A 227 11.49 -11.97 3.88
CA HIS A 227 10.60 -12.99 4.44
C HIS A 227 9.47 -12.37 5.24
N VAL A 228 8.26 -12.88 5.00
CA VAL A 228 7.03 -12.52 5.69
C VAL A 228 6.45 -13.74 6.38
N LEU A 229 5.78 -13.52 7.51
CA LEU A 229 5.03 -14.59 8.17
C LEU A 229 3.62 -14.68 7.58
N PRO A 230 3.18 -15.86 7.11
CA PRO A 230 1.87 -16.03 6.49
C PRO A 230 0.72 -15.76 7.48
N ASP A 231 0.94 -15.97 8.79
CA ASP A 231 -0.06 -15.68 9.82
C ASP A 231 -0.48 -14.20 9.83
N GLU A 232 0.45 -13.28 9.58
CA GLU A 232 0.16 -11.84 9.62
C GLU A 232 -0.64 -11.39 8.39
N VAL A 233 -0.42 -12.03 7.23
CA VAL A 233 -1.23 -11.86 6.01
C VAL A 233 -2.66 -12.33 6.24
N GLU A 234 -2.82 -13.52 6.84
CA GLU A 234 -4.13 -14.10 7.13
C GLU A 234 -4.92 -13.27 8.16
N HIS A 235 -4.25 -12.71 9.17
CA HIS A 235 -4.88 -11.76 10.08
C HIS A 235 -5.42 -10.53 9.35
N CYS A 236 -4.67 -9.97 8.40
CA CYS A 236 -5.17 -8.86 7.58
C CYS A 236 -6.37 -9.29 6.70
N GLN A 237 -6.32 -10.49 6.09
CA GLN A 237 -7.43 -11.04 5.31
C GLN A 237 -8.71 -11.17 6.12
N SER A 238 -8.62 -11.73 7.34
CA SER A 238 -9.76 -11.88 8.24
C SER A 238 -10.39 -10.54 8.62
N ILE A 239 -9.56 -9.52 8.88
CA ILE A 239 -10.04 -8.16 9.16
C ILE A 239 -10.76 -7.58 7.95
N LEU A 240 -10.18 -7.66 6.74
CA LEU A 240 -10.82 -7.15 5.53
C LEU A 240 -12.17 -7.82 5.25
N TYR A 241 -12.25 -9.14 5.42
CA TYR A 241 -13.49 -9.90 5.23
C TYR A 241 -14.60 -9.47 6.20
N SER A 242 -14.23 -9.10 7.44
CA SER A 242 -15.20 -8.65 8.45
C SER A 242 -15.57 -7.18 8.36
N MET A 243 -14.67 -6.33 7.83
CA MET A 243 -14.88 -4.89 7.74
C MET A 243 -15.64 -4.48 6.48
N LEU A 244 -15.24 -4.99 5.31
CA LEU A 244 -15.78 -4.50 4.04
C LEU A 244 -17.28 -4.80 3.90
N PRO A 245 -18.07 -3.88 3.31
CA PRO A 245 -17.65 -2.67 2.58
C PRO A 245 -17.36 -1.45 3.47
N ARG A 246 -17.50 -1.56 4.80
CA ARG A 246 -17.22 -0.45 5.72
C ARG A 246 -15.71 -0.17 5.78
N ALA A 247 -15.35 1.12 5.73
CA ALA A 247 -13.95 1.53 5.72
C ALA A 247 -13.32 1.56 7.12
N SER A 248 -14.10 1.91 8.15
CA SER A 248 -13.65 1.97 9.54
C SER A 248 -14.84 2.03 10.50
N THR A 249 -14.61 2.07 11.81
CA THR A 249 -15.68 2.22 12.81
C THR A 249 -16.57 3.43 12.53
N SER A 250 -15.97 4.57 12.17
CA SER A 250 -16.67 5.84 11.95
C SER A 250 -17.06 6.12 10.50
N LYS A 251 -16.39 5.48 9.51
CA LYS A 251 -16.67 5.65 8.08
C LYS A 251 -17.42 4.46 7.51
N GLU A 252 -18.68 4.70 7.17
CA GLU A 252 -19.60 3.71 6.63
C GLU A 252 -19.15 3.17 5.27
N ILE A 253 -18.48 4.01 4.48
CA ILE A 253 -17.88 3.71 3.17
C ILE A 253 -16.80 4.77 2.89
N ASP A 254 -15.77 4.41 2.11
CA ASP A 254 -14.70 5.32 1.69
C ASP A 254 -14.22 4.94 0.27
N ALA A 255 -14.03 5.93 -0.61
CA ALA A 255 -13.60 5.72 -1.99
C ALA A 255 -12.13 5.27 -2.07
N GLY A 256 -11.31 5.51 -1.04
CA GLY A 256 -9.97 4.97 -0.90
C GLY A 256 -9.92 3.43 -0.88
N LEU A 257 -11.04 2.76 -0.61
CA LEU A 257 -11.15 1.31 -0.72
C LEU A 257 -10.96 0.80 -2.16
N LEU A 258 -11.15 1.64 -3.19
CA LEU A 258 -10.85 1.29 -4.59
C LEU A 258 -9.38 0.84 -4.75
N SER A 259 -8.46 1.46 -4.00
CA SER A 259 -7.03 1.12 -4.04
C SER A 259 -6.72 -0.28 -3.49
N ILE A 260 -7.64 -0.89 -2.72
CA ILE A 260 -7.45 -2.22 -2.13
C ILE A 260 -8.29 -3.32 -2.78
N ILE A 261 -9.47 -3.00 -3.30
CA ILE A 261 -10.30 -3.99 -4.01
C ILE A 261 -9.90 -4.16 -5.48
N SER A 262 -9.15 -3.19 -6.03
CA SER A 262 -8.65 -3.18 -7.40
C SER A 262 -7.17 -2.73 -7.42
N TYR A 263 -6.70 -2.18 -8.55
CA TYR A 263 -5.35 -1.66 -8.69
C TYR A 263 -5.08 -0.54 -7.67
N PRO A 264 -3.91 -0.53 -6.99
CA PRO A 264 -2.76 -1.40 -7.21
C PRO A 264 -2.72 -2.67 -6.36
N ALA A 265 -3.52 -2.77 -5.30
CA ALA A 265 -3.26 -3.74 -4.25
C ALA A 265 -3.95 -5.09 -4.47
N PHE A 266 -5.15 -5.15 -5.07
CA PHE A 266 -5.93 -6.39 -5.25
C PHE A 266 -5.94 -7.27 -3.98
N ALA A 267 -6.14 -6.65 -2.82
CA ALA A 267 -5.94 -7.28 -1.52
C ALA A 267 -7.08 -8.22 -1.12
N VAL A 268 -8.27 -8.04 -1.69
CA VAL A 268 -9.49 -8.79 -1.34
C VAL A 268 -9.67 -9.98 -2.28
N GLU A 269 -9.81 -11.16 -1.70
CA GLU A 269 -9.86 -12.43 -2.44
C GLU A 269 -11.28 -12.89 -2.78
N ASP A 270 -12.30 -12.38 -2.08
CA ASP A 270 -13.70 -12.68 -2.37
C ASP A 270 -14.25 -11.69 -3.41
N ILE A 271 -14.52 -12.20 -4.62
CA ILE A 271 -15.07 -11.41 -5.72
C ILE A 271 -16.44 -10.80 -5.40
N ASN A 272 -17.27 -11.47 -4.58
CA ASN A 272 -18.56 -10.92 -4.17
C ASN A 272 -18.38 -9.71 -3.27
N LEU A 273 -17.40 -9.77 -2.36
CA LEU A 273 -17.05 -8.66 -1.48
C LEU A 273 -16.44 -7.49 -2.25
N VAL A 274 -15.59 -7.77 -3.25
CA VAL A 274 -15.08 -6.75 -4.20
C VAL A 274 -16.22 -6.05 -4.91
N ASN A 275 -17.14 -6.81 -5.51
CA ASN A 275 -18.28 -6.25 -6.26
C ASN A 275 -19.26 -5.49 -5.36
N LEU A 276 -19.53 -5.99 -4.15
CA LEU A 276 -20.34 -5.31 -3.15
C LEU A 276 -19.72 -3.96 -2.77
N THR A 277 -18.43 -3.95 -2.45
CA THR A 277 -17.72 -2.72 -2.05
C THR A 277 -17.69 -1.71 -3.20
N LYS A 278 -17.40 -2.14 -4.43
CA LYS A 278 -17.43 -1.29 -5.62
C LYS A 278 -18.82 -0.68 -5.85
N SER A 279 -19.88 -1.48 -5.72
CA SER A 279 -21.27 -1.03 -5.88
C SER A 279 -21.69 -0.01 -4.81
N GLU A 280 -21.25 -0.20 -3.56
CA GLU A 280 -21.51 0.74 -2.46
C GLU A 280 -20.77 2.07 -2.67
N ILE A 281 -19.54 2.05 -3.19
CA ILE A 281 -18.80 3.27 -3.54
C ILE A 281 -19.52 4.02 -4.67
N ILE A 282 -19.89 3.33 -5.75
CA ILE A 282 -20.58 3.95 -6.88
C ILE A 282 -21.92 4.55 -6.43
N SER A 283 -22.74 3.79 -5.70
CA SER A 283 -24.07 4.23 -5.31
C SER A 283 -24.10 5.37 -4.29
N LYS A 284 -23.10 5.45 -3.39
CA LYS A 284 -23.10 6.43 -2.29
C LYS A 284 -22.15 7.60 -2.47
N LEU A 285 -21.06 7.41 -3.23
CA LEU A 285 -19.98 8.39 -3.30
C LEU A 285 -19.77 8.99 -4.70
N GLN A 286 -20.25 8.34 -5.77
CA GLN A 286 -20.09 8.88 -7.12
C GLN A 286 -20.98 10.11 -7.34
N GLY A 287 -20.38 11.17 -7.90
CA GLY A 287 -21.05 12.40 -8.32
C GLY A 287 -20.82 12.70 -9.81
N ARG A 288 -20.96 13.98 -10.19
CA ARG A 288 -20.86 14.44 -11.60
C ARG A 288 -19.43 14.77 -12.05
N TYR A 289 -18.46 14.78 -11.13
CA TYR A 289 -17.07 15.17 -11.33
C TYR A 289 -16.06 14.19 -10.70
N GLY A 290 -16.51 13.05 -10.19
CA GLY A 290 -15.66 12.07 -9.50
C GLY A 290 -16.43 11.35 -8.40
N CYS A 291 -15.72 10.94 -7.35
CA CYS A 291 -16.35 10.47 -6.11
C CYS A 291 -15.96 11.37 -4.92
N CYS A 292 -16.86 11.50 -3.95
CA CYS A 292 -16.50 12.01 -2.64
C CYS A 292 -15.56 11.00 -1.93
N ARG A 293 -14.68 11.48 -1.06
CA ARG A 293 -13.76 10.58 -0.32
C ARG A 293 -14.52 9.64 0.61
N PHE A 294 -15.41 10.21 1.41
CA PHE A 294 -16.38 9.52 2.25
C PHE A 294 -17.54 10.49 2.56
N LEU A 295 -18.67 9.96 3.03
CA LEU A 295 -19.85 10.77 3.37
C LEU A 295 -19.52 11.77 4.48
N ARG A 296 -20.05 12.99 4.40
CA ARG A 296 -19.86 14.10 5.34
C ARG A 296 -18.40 14.54 5.52
N ASP A 297 -17.62 14.40 4.45
CA ASP A 297 -16.26 14.92 4.41
C ASP A 297 -16.26 16.43 4.12
N GLY A 298 -15.74 17.22 5.06
CA GLY A 298 -15.70 18.68 4.94
C GLY A 298 -14.53 19.22 4.12
N TYR A 299 -13.57 18.40 3.69
CA TYR A 299 -12.33 18.92 3.09
C TYR A 299 -12.55 19.79 1.87
N LYS A 300 -12.08 21.05 1.97
CA LYS A 300 -12.22 22.13 1.00
C LYS A 300 -13.67 22.46 0.61
N THR A 301 -14.65 21.98 1.38
CA THR A 301 -16.04 22.40 1.20
C THR A 301 -16.17 23.88 1.60
N PRO A 302 -17.14 24.64 1.06
CA PRO A 302 -17.33 26.05 1.41
C PRO A 302 -17.64 26.31 2.89
N ARG A 303 -18.05 25.28 3.64
CA ARG A 303 -18.38 25.35 5.07
C ARG A 303 -17.21 24.97 5.97
N GLU A 304 -16.13 24.40 5.44
CA GLU A 304 -14.95 24.08 6.23
C GLU A 304 -14.17 25.35 6.57
N ASP A 305 -13.76 25.46 7.83
CA ASP A 305 -12.84 26.50 8.26
C ASP A 305 -11.39 26.09 7.92
N PRO A 306 -10.74 26.75 6.95
CA PRO A 306 -9.40 26.37 6.52
C PRO A 306 -8.31 26.74 7.53
N SER A 307 -8.64 27.50 8.59
CA SER A 307 -7.68 27.90 9.62
C SER A 307 -7.45 26.84 10.70
N ARG A 308 -8.29 25.80 10.74
CA ARG A 308 -8.27 24.74 11.75
C ARG A 308 -7.86 23.40 11.16
N LEU A 309 -7.05 22.65 11.90
CA LEU A 309 -6.71 21.27 11.53
C LEU A 309 -7.87 20.30 11.81
N HIS A 310 -8.64 20.55 12.87
CA HIS A 310 -9.68 19.66 13.39
C HIS A 310 -11.08 20.28 13.29
N TYR A 311 -12.08 19.41 13.09
CA TYR A 311 -13.48 19.81 13.06
C TYR A 311 -14.05 20.03 14.45
N ASP A 312 -14.99 20.96 14.53
CA ASP A 312 -15.91 21.07 15.64
C ASP A 312 -16.93 19.90 15.55
N PRO A 313 -17.31 19.27 16.69
CA PRO A 313 -18.21 18.12 16.72
C PRO A 313 -19.52 18.30 15.92
N ALA A 314 -20.04 19.52 15.78
CA ALA A 314 -21.29 19.78 15.08
C ALA A 314 -21.15 19.95 13.56
N GLU A 315 -19.93 20.07 13.02
CA GLU A 315 -19.70 20.46 11.62
C GLU A 315 -20.02 19.37 10.60
N LEU A 316 -19.95 18.09 11.00
CA LEU A 316 -20.18 16.96 10.09
C LEU A 316 -21.52 17.03 9.36
N LYS A 317 -22.56 17.55 10.03
CA LYS A 317 -23.89 17.68 9.41
C LYS A 317 -23.92 18.79 8.35
N LEU A 318 -23.05 19.81 8.48
CA LEU A 318 -22.93 20.89 7.51
C LEU A 318 -22.28 20.41 6.21
N PHE A 319 -21.47 19.37 6.26
CA PHE A 319 -20.77 18.87 5.05
C PHE A 319 -21.62 17.93 4.20
N GLU A 320 -22.75 17.46 4.73
CA GLU A 320 -23.63 16.53 4.03
C GLU A 320 -24.17 17.13 2.74
N ASN A 321 -24.05 16.37 1.64
CA ASN A 321 -24.45 16.71 0.27
C ASN A 321 -23.60 17.78 -0.43
N ILE A 322 -22.63 18.39 0.24
CA ILE A 322 -21.72 19.38 -0.35
C ILE A 322 -20.27 18.90 -0.40
N GLU A 323 -20.02 17.63 -0.06
CA GLU A 323 -18.70 17.02 -0.05
C GLU A 323 -18.03 17.19 -1.42
N CYS A 324 -16.73 17.48 -1.43
CA CYS A 324 -16.00 17.69 -2.69
C CYS A 324 -15.84 16.38 -3.47
N GLU A 325 -15.96 16.48 -4.80
CA GLU A 325 -15.85 15.34 -5.71
C GLU A 325 -14.44 15.27 -6.29
N TRP A 326 -13.81 14.10 -6.24
CA TRP A 326 -12.42 13.88 -6.63
C TRP A 326 -12.32 13.08 -7.94
N PRO A 327 -11.79 13.66 -9.02
CA PRO A 327 -11.67 12.99 -10.32
C PRO A 327 -10.80 11.73 -10.31
N VAL A 328 -9.85 11.64 -9.38
CA VAL A 328 -8.92 10.50 -9.30
C VAL A 328 -9.64 9.15 -9.13
N PHE A 329 -10.84 9.12 -8.54
CA PHE A 329 -11.59 7.87 -8.38
C PHE A 329 -12.16 7.35 -9.71
N TRP A 330 -12.50 8.22 -10.66
CA TRP A 330 -12.83 7.80 -12.02
C TRP A 330 -11.63 7.20 -12.75
N THR A 331 -10.43 7.68 -12.45
CA THR A 331 -9.21 7.04 -12.95
C THR A 331 -9.04 5.63 -12.39
N TYR A 332 -9.34 5.40 -11.10
CA TYR A 332 -9.35 4.05 -10.54
C TYR A 332 -10.37 3.15 -11.25
N PHE A 333 -11.57 3.63 -11.55
CA PHE A 333 -12.55 2.85 -12.31
C PHE A 333 -12.10 2.60 -13.76
N LEU A 334 -11.43 3.56 -14.41
CA LEU A 334 -10.88 3.33 -15.75
C LEU A 334 -9.85 2.19 -15.72
N ILE A 335 -8.92 2.24 -14.78
CA ILE A 335 -7.91 1.18 -14.60
C ILE A 335 -8.58 -0.15 -14.26
N ASP A 336 -9.55 -0.16 -13.36
CA ASP A 336 -10.34 -1.34 -13.00
C ASP A 336 -11.02 -1.96 -14.24
N GLY A 337 -11.58 -1.14 -15.13
CA GLY A 337 -12.17 -1.60 -16.40
C GLY A 337 -11.13 -2.26 -17.31
N VAL A 338 -9.91 -1.70 -17.39
CA VAL A 338 -8.81 -2.33 -18.14
C VAL A 338 -8.47 -3.70 -17.57
N PHE A 339 -8.27 -3.82 -16.25
CA PHE A 339 -7.88 -5.08 -15.62
C PHE A 339 -8.95 -6.17 -15.72
N ASN A 340 -10.23 -5.78 -15.80
CA ASN A 340 -11.36 -6.69 -15.98
C ASN A 340 -11.75 -6.90 -17.46
N GLU A 341 -11.01 -6.30 -18.40
CA GLU A 341 -11.32 -6.30 -19.84
C GLU A 341 -12.72 -5.73 -20.18
N ASP A 342 -13.27 -4.88 -19.30
CA ASP A 342 -14.57 -4.22 -19.48
C ASP A 342 -14.40 -2.93 -20.30
N LYS A 343 -14.55 -3.08 -21.62
CA LYS A 343 -14.45 -1.96 -22.56
C LYS A 343 -15.52 -0.89 -22.37
N ILE A 344 -16.69 -1.26 -21.84
CA ILE A 344 -17.80 -0.31 -21.63
C ILE A 344 -17.42 0.61 -20.47
N GLN A 345 -16.97 0.02 -19.36
CA GLN A 345 -16.49 0.78 -18.20
C GLN A 345 -15.31 1.69 -18.56
N VAL A 346 -14.36 1.20 -19.37
CA VAL A 346 -13.21 2.00 -19.82
C VAL A 346 -13.66 3.24 -20.61
N GLU A 347 -14.59 3.09 -21.55
CA GLU A 347 -15.04 4.21 -22.37
C GLU A 347 -15.89 5.20 -21.55
N GLU A 348 -16.80 4.72 -20.70
CA GLU A 348 -17.63 5.54 -19.83
C GLU A 348 -16.79 6.50 -18.98
N TYR A 349 -15.79 5.98 -18.27
CA TYR A 349 -14.95 6.82 -17.41
C TYR A 349 -13.93 7.64 -18.20
N ARG A 350 -13.55 7.22 -19.41
CA ARG A 350 -12.73 8.05 -20.31
C ARG A 350 -13.51 9.30 -20.75
N GLU A 351 -14.73 9.14 -21.25
CA GLU A 351 -15.58 10.26 -21.67
C GLU A 351 -15.88 11.18 -20.48
N ALA A 352 -16.19 10.61 -19.31
CA ALA A 352 -16.45 11.37 -18.09
C ALA A 352 -15.23 12.23 -17.68
N LEU A 353 -14.02 11.65 -17.70
CA LEU A 353 -12.78 12.39 -17.42
C LEU A 353 -12.52 13.47 -18.48
N GLU A 354 -12.70 13.18 -19.77
CA GLU A 354 -12.53 14.18 -20.84
C GLU A 354 -13.44 15.40 -20.68
N GLY A 355 -14.63 15.22 -20.11
CA GLY A 355 -15.60 16.28 -19.85
C GLY A 355 -15.20 17.24 -18.72
N ILE A 356 -14.35 16.80 -17.78
CA ILE A 356 -13.99 17.59 -16.60
C ILE A 356 -12.55 18.10 -16.62
N LEU A 357 -11.62 17.38 -17.25
CA LEU A 357 -10.20 17.75 -17.25
C LEU A 357 -9.95 19.16 -17.82
N ILE A 358 -9.05 19.91 -17.19
CA ILE A 358 -8.77 21.30 -17.53
C ILE A 358 -7.75 21.38 -18.66
N ARG A 359 -8.09 22.10 -19.74
CA ARG A 359 -7.20 22.29 -20.90
C ARG A 359 -6.51 23.65 -20.85
N GLU A 360 -5.18 23.65 -20.80
CA GLU A 360 -4.37 24.86 -20.91
C GLU A 360 -4.27 25.34 -22.36
N LYS A 361 -3.87 26.61 -22.55
CA LYS A 361 -3.70 27.25 -23.88
C LYS A 361 -2.68 26.56 -24.79
N ASN A 362 -1.73 25.83 -24.19
CA ASN A 362 -0.70 25.05 -24.88
C ASN A 362 -1.16 23.62 -25.24
N GLY A 363 -2.41 23.25 -24.94
CA GLY A 363 -2.97 21.92 -25.19
C GLY A 363 -2.68 20.88 -24.10
N ILE A 364 -2.02 21.26 -22.99
CA ILE A 364 -1.83 20.38 -21.84
C ILE A 364 -3.17 20.17 -21.14
N VAL A 365 -3.42 18.92 -20.75
CA VAL A 365 -4.61 18.53 -19.98
C VAL A 365 -4.18 18.25 -18.55
N LEU A 366 -4.81 18.95 -17.61
CA LEU A 366 -4.51 18.92 -16.19
C LEU A 366 -5.71 18.38 -15.39
N MET A 367 -5.43 17.42 -14.53
CA MET A 367 -6.37 16.88 -13.56
C MET A 367 -6.36 17.76 -12.30
N PRO A 368 -7.48 18.38 -11.92
CA PRO A 368 -7.58 19.07 -10.64
C PRO A 368 -7.64 18.08 -9.47
N GLU A 369 -7.32 18.57 -8.28
CA GLU A 369 -7.46 17.80 -7.03
C GLU A 369 -8.91 17.41 -6.78
N LEU A 370 -9.82 18.39 -6.83
CA LEU A 370 -11.24 18.18 -6.59
C LEU A 370 -12.13 19.27 -7.20
N TYR A 371 -13.44 19.01 -7.18
CA TYR A 371 -14.51 19.94 -7.54
C TYR A 371 -15.39 20.24 -6.33
N ALA A 372 -15.53 21.52 -6.01
CA ALA A 372 -16.30 22.02 -4.87
C ALA A 372 -17.53 22.80 -5.34
N VAL A 373 -18.58 22.77 -4.52
CA VAL A 373 -19.75 23.65 -4.68
C VAL A 373 -19.29 25.11 -4.54
N PRO A 374 -19.71 26.05 -5.40
CA PRO A 374 -19.43 27.47 -5.21
C PRO A 374 -20.05 27.99 -3.90
N SER A 375 -19.33 28.82 -3.15
CA SER A 375 -19.76 29.30 -1.82
C SER A 375 -21.13 29.99 -1.84
N GLU A 376 -21.45 30.69 -2.93
CA GLU A 376 -22.70 31.41 -3.14
C GLU A 376 -23.89 30.50 -3.52
N LYS A 377 -23.66 29.21 -3.80
CA LYS A 377 -24.68 28.24 -4.21
C LYS A 377 -24.87 27.08 -3.23
N VAL A 378 -24.28 27.18 -2.04
CA VAL A 378 -24.36 26.11 -1.04
C VAL A 378 -25.81 25.82 -0.62
N ASP A 379 -26.61 26.85 -0.44
CA ASP A 379 -28.01 26.69 -0.01
C ASP A 379 -28.85 26.02 -1.11
N GLU A 380 -28.58 26.30 -2.39
CA GLU A 380 -29.21 25.64 -3.54
C GLU A 380 -28.87 24.15 -3.58
N GLU A 381 -27.60 23.79 -3.34
CA GLU A 381 -27.17 22.38 -3.28
C GLU A 381 -27.78 21.63 -2.09
N TYR A 382 -27.99 22.29 -0.94
CA TYR A 382 -28.70 21.65 0.19
C TYR A 382 -30.17 21.37 -0.11
N GLU A 383 -30.85 22.30 -0.81
CA GLU A 383 -32.26 22.13 -1.19
C GLU A 383 -32.43 21.04 -2.25
N ASN A 384 -31.49 20.96 -3.20
CA ASN A 384 -31.52 19.99 -4.29
C ASN A 384 -30.11 19.41 -4.54
N PRO A 385 -29.72 18.34 -3.82
CA PRO A 385 -28.41 17.73 -3.95
C PRO A 385 -28.05 17.34 -5.39
N HIS A 386 -26.77 17.50 -5.74
CA HIS A 386 -26.18 17.22 -7.05
C HIS A 386 -26.67 18.10 -8.21
N SER A 387 -27.33 19.22 -7.93
CA SER A 387 -27.88 20.12 -8.96
C SER A 387 -26.96 21.27 -9.34
N VAL A 388 -26.08 21.68 -8.43
CA VAL A 388 -25.17 22.80 -8.65
C VAL A 388 -23.91 22.37 -9.39
N ASP A 389 -23.54 23.11 -10.45
CA ASP A 389 -22.25 22.94 -11.13
C ASP A 389 -21.09 23.34 -10.21
N ARG A 390 -20.11 22.43 -10.12
CA ARG A 390 -18.97 22.57 -9.22
C ARG A 390 -17.78 23.22 -9.94
N ILE A 391 -16.93 23.88 -9.16
CA ILE A 391 -15.72 24.55 -9.63
C ILE A 391 -14.47 23.78 -9.20
N PRO A 392 -13.40 23.76 -10.02
CA PRO A 392 -12.15 23.12 -9.64
C PRO A 392 -11.49 23.88 -8.49
N VAL A 393 -11.08 23.17 -7.44
CA VAL A 393 -10.43 23.73 -6.25
C VAL A 393 -9.26 22.84 -5.83
N GLY A 394 -8.25 23.44 -5.19
CA GLY A 394 -7.07 22.71 -4.70
C GLY A 394 -5.91 22.74 -5.69
N LYS A 395 -5.09 21.69 -5.67
CA LYS A 395 -3.90 21.57 -6.52
C LYS A 395 -4.28 21.39 -7.99
N LEU A 396 -3.53 22.03 -8.88
CA LEU A 396 -3.65 21.86 -10.33
C LEU A 396 -2.26 21.92 -10.99
N PRO A 397 -1.74 20.81 -11.55
CA PRO A 397 -2.32 19.46 -11.50
C PRO A 397 -2.23 18.83 -10.11
N HIS A 398 -3.18 17.97 -9.80
CA HIS A 398 -3.06 17.00 -8.71
C HIS A 398 -2.20 15.82 -9.19
N LEU A 399 -0.95 15.75 -8.70
CA LEU A 399 0.06 14.86 -9.27
C LEU A 399 -0.27 13.36 -9.16
N TRP A 400 -0.86 12.92 -8.05
CA TRP A 400 -1.36 11.56 -7.89
C TRP A 400 -2.40 11.24 -8.97
N GLY A 401 -3.45 12.06 -9.07
CA GLY A 401 -4.51 11.87 -10.06
C GLY A 401 -4.00 11.93 -11.50
N GLN A 402 -3.17 12.93 -11.81
CA GLN A 402 -2.58 13.12 -13.13
C GLN A 402 -1.71 11.93 -13.55
N SER A 403 -0.93 11.38 -12.62
CA SER A 403 -0.06 10.24 -12.87
C SER A 403 -0.85 8.96 -13.15
N LEU A 404 -1.87 8.68 -12.33
CA LEU A 404 -2.77 7.55 -12.57
C LEU A 404 -3.53 7.72 -13.89
N TYR A 405 -3.94 8.95 -14.25
CA TYR A 405 -4.65 9.20 -15.51
C TYR A 405 -3.78 8.89 -16.72
N ILE A 406 -2.51 9.31 -16.69
CA ILE A 406 -1.57 8.98 -17.75
C ILE A 406 -1.32 7.48 -17.82
N LEU A 407 -1.16 6.82 -16.68
CA LEU A 407 -0.99 5.37 -16.62
C LEU A 407 -2.22 4.65 -17.20
N SER A 408 -3.42 5.11 -16.86
CA SER A 408 -4.67 4.52 -17.33
C SER A 408 -4.84 4.69 -18.85
N CYS A 409 -4.43 5.84 -19.41
CA CYS A 409 -4.44 6.04 -20.85
C CYS A 409 -3.40 5.17 -21.56
N LEU A 410 -2.19 5.01 -21.02
CA LEU A 410 -1.17 4.10 -21.57
C LEU A 410 -1.65 2.64 -21.63
N LEU A 411 -2.38 2.20 -20.60
CA LEU A 411 -3.00 0.89 -20.54
C LEU A 411 -4.14 0.75 -21.56
N ALA A 412 -5.09 1.68 -21.56
CA ALA A 412 -6.29 1.59 -22.37
C ALA A 412 -6.01 1.77 -23.88
N GLU A 413 -4.94 2.48 -24.25
CA GLU A 413 -4.47 2.57 -25.64
C GLU A 413 -3.52 1.42 -26.04
N GLY A 414 -3.23 0.48 -25.14
CA GLY A 414 -2.45 -0.74 -25.42
C GLY A 414 -0.94 -0.55 -25.49
N PHE A 415 -0.41 0.62 -25.09
CA PHE A 415 1.04 0.83 -24.96
C PHE A 415 1.62 -0.01 -23.81
N LEU A 416 0.82 -0.26 -22.78
CA LEU A 416 1.11 -1.16 -21.67
C LEU A 416 0.07 -2.26 -21.56
N ALA A 417 0.52 -3.48 -21.25
CA ALA A 417 -0.34 -4.55 -20.78
C ALA A 417 -0.43 -4.52 -19.24
N ALA A 418 -1.55 -5.00 -18.69
CA ALA A 418 -1.77 -5.06 -17.24
C ALA A 418 -0.63 -5.77 -16.48
N GLY A 419 -0.10 -6.87 -17.02
CA GLY A 419 1.01 -7.61 -16.42
C GLY A 419 2.35 -6.87 -16.38
N GLU A 420 2.51 -5.76 -17.11
CA GLU A 420 3.75 -4.96 -17.07
C GLU A 420 3.79 -4.04 -15.85
N ILE A 421 2.62 -3.67 -15.31
CA ILE A 421 2.49 -2.86 -14.08
C ILE A 421 2.02 -3.68 -12.87
N ASP A 422 1.70 -4.95 -13.08
CA ASP A 422 1.44 -5.97 -12.07
C ASP A 422 2.20 -7.27 -12.39
N PRO A 423 3.55 -7.25 -12.44
CA PRO A 423 4.38 -8.43 -12.72
C PRO A 423 4.26 -9.53 -11.65
N LEU A 424 3.86 -9.18 -10.42
CA LEU A 424 3.60 -10.13 -9.34
C LEU A 424 2.19 -10.77 -9.41
N ASN A 425 1.41 -10.44 -10.45
CA ASN A 425 0.12 -11.05 -10.77
C ASN A 425 -0.92 -10.97 -9.65
N ARG A 426 -0.91 -9.88 -8.88
CA ARG A 426 -1.85 -9.65 -7.79
C ARG A 426 -3.29 -9.57 -8.27
N ARG A 427 -3.53 -9.15 -9.52
CA ARG A 427 -4.87 -9.12 -10.13
C ARG A 427 -5.61 -10.46 -10.12
N PHE A 428 -4.91 -11.58 -9.95
CA PHE A 428 -5.51 -12.91 -9.85
C PHE A 428 -5.82 -13.35 -8.41
N SER A 429 -5.81 -12.44 -7.43
CA SER A 429 -6.11 -12.75 -6.03
C SER A 429 -7.52 -13.31 -5.80
N THR A 430 -8.48 -12.93 -6.66
CA THR A 430 -9.86 -13.45 -6.68
C THR A 430 -10.03 -14.72 -7.54
N GLY A 431 -8.94 -15.22 -8.13
CA GLY A 431 -8.94 -16.45 -8.90
C GLY A 431 -9.22 -17.67 -8.04
N PHE A 432 -9.70 -18.76 -8.67
CA PHE A 432 -9.96 -20.00 -7.97
C PHE A 432 -8.69 -20.53 -7.28
N LYS A 433 -8.76 -20.70 -5.96
CA LYS A 433 -7.74 -21.40 -5.17
C LYS A 433 -8.23 -22.83 -4.92
N PRO A 434 -7.38 -23.86 -5.15
CA PRO A 434 -7.77 -25.24 -4.88
C PRO A 434 -8.03 -25.46 -3.39
N ASP A 435 -8.94 -26.38 -3.07
CA ASP A 435 -9.22 -26.76 -1.68
C ASP A 435 -7.93 -27.23 -0.98
N VAL A 436 -7.59 -26.57 0.12
CA VAL A 436 -6.44 -26.94 0.94
C VAL A 436 -6.84 -28.09 1.87
N VAL A 437 -6.30 -29.29 1.61
CA VAL A 437 -6.47 -30.43 2.52
C VAL A 437 -5.53 -30.26 3.71
N VAL A 438 -6.09 -30.01 4.89
CA VAL A 438 -5.32 -29.98 6.13
C VAL A 438 -4.91 -31.40 6.50
N GLN A 439 -3.60 -31.66 6.52
CA GLN A 439 -3.03 -32.93 6.96
C GLN A 439 -2.42 -32.76 8.34
N VAL A 440 -2.80 -33.65 9.27
CA VAL A 440 -2.25 -33.68 10.62
C VAL A 440 -1.40 -34.94 10.77
N THR A 441 -0.14 -34.77 11.17
CA THR A 441 0.77 -35.89 11.48
C THR A 441 1.09 -35.88 12.96
N VAL A 442 0.99 -37.06 13.59
CA VAL A 442 1.39 -37.27 14.99
C VAL A 442 2.73 -38.00 15.01
N LEU A 443 3.68 -37.46 15.77
CA LEU A 443 5.01 -38.05 15.96
C LEU A 443 5.21 -38.45 17.41
N ALA A 444 5.75 -39.63 17.64
CA ALA A 444 6.18 -40.06 18.96
C ALA A 444 7.51 -39.38 19.32
N GLU A 445 7.55 -38.71 20.48
CA GLU A 445 8.79 -38.08 20.96
C GLU A 445 9.90 -39.12 21.22
N THR A 446 9.52 -40.31 21.68
CA THR A 446 10.44 -41.41 21.98
C THR A 446 9.94 -42.73 21.41
N ASN A 447 10.86 -43.69 21.22
CA ASN A 447 10.49 -45.06 20.84
C ASN A 447 9.60 -45.76 21.89
N GLN A 448 9.66 -45.35 23.16
CA GLN A 448 8.78 -45.85 24.19
C GLN A 448 7.33 -45.41 23.95
N ILE A 449 7.11 -44.12 23.65
CA ILE A 449 5.79 -43.59 23.30
C ILE A 449 5.27 -44.22 22.01
N LYS A 450 6.16 -44.43 21.01
CA LYS A 450 5.82 -45.11 19.76
C LYS A 450 5.26 -46.51 20.02
N ASN A 451 5.95 -47.32 20.83
CA ASN A 451 5.51 -48.67 21.16
C ASN A 451 4.19 -48.65 21.94
N LEU A 452 4.04 -47.73 22.90
CA LEU A 452 2.79 -47.57 23.66
C LEU A 452 1.60 -47.24 22.76
N LEU A 453 1.77 -46.34 21.80
CA LEU A 453 0.73 -45.98 20.83
C LEU A 453 0.43 -47.17 19.89
N GLN A 454 1.46 -47.90 19.48
CA GLN A 454 1.32 -49.10 18.66
C GLN A 454 0.53 -50.20 19.38
N ASP A 455 0.73 -50.40 20.69
CA ASP A 455 -0.03 -51.35 21.50
C ASP A 455 -1.54 -51.00 21.55
N HIS A 456 -1.90 -49.74 21.33
CA HIS A 456 -3.28 -49.25 21.21
C HIS A 456 -3.77 -49.19 19.75
N GLY A 457 -3.03 -49.76 18.80
CA GLY A 457 -3.40 -49.79 17.38
C GLY A 457 -3.13 -48.48 16.63
N ILE A 458 -2.41 -47.53 17.23
CA ILE A 458 -2.08 -46.23 16.62
C ILE A 458 -0.66 -46.30 16.04
N ASN A 459 -0.56 -46.31 14.71
CA ASN A 459 0.72 -46.34 14.01
C ASN A 459 1.29 -44.92 13.87
N VAL A 460 2.45 -44.65 14.49
CA VAL A 460 3.18 -43.38 14.39
C VAL A 460 4.66 -43.59 14.12
N GLN A 461 5.31 -42.58 13.53
CA GLN A 461 6.77 -42.49 13.43
C GLN A 461 7.33 -41.75 14.63
N SER A 462 8.55 -42.09 15.05
CA SER A 462 9.31 -41.33 16.05
C SER A 462 10.13 -40.22 15.42
N ILE A 463 10.61 -39.27 16.23
CA ILE A 463 11.56 -38.23 15.78
C ILE A 463 12.83 -38.83 15.16
N ALA A 464 13.26 -40.01 15.61
CA ALA A 464 14.43 -40.70 15.05
C ALA A 464 14.15 -41.31 13.66
N ASP A 465 12.91 -41.75 13.41
CA ASP A 465 12.52 -42.43 12.17
C ASP A 465 12.46 -41.50 10.95
N ILE A 466 12.32 -40.19 11.17
CA ILE A 466 12.09 -39.19 10.12
C ILE A 466 13.37 -38.47 9.66
N HIS A 467 14.55 -38.90 10.12
CA HIS A 467 15.83 -38.33 9.66
C HIS A 467 15.94 -38.42 8.13
N PRO A 468 16.32 -37.35 7.40
CA PRO A 468 17.02 -36.15 7.87
C PRO A 468 16.14 -34.98 8.33
N LEU A 469 14.81 -35.11 8.35
CA LEU A 469 13.92 -34.05 8.85
C LEU A 469 14.13 -33.86 10.35
N ARG A 470 14.35 -32.60 10.77
CA ARG A 470 14.48 -32.24 12.18
C ARG A 470 13.22 -31.57 12.67
N VAL A 471 12.65 -32.08 13.76
CA VAL A 471 11.50 -31.46 14.40
C VAL A 471 11.97 -30.63 15.60
N GLN A 472 11.52 -29.38 15.69
CA GLN A 472 11.85 -28.45 16.77
C GLN A 472 10.59 -27.76 17.28
N PRO A 473 10.55 -27.27 18.52
CA PRO A 473 9.41 -26.51 18.99
C PRO A 473 9.36 -25.11 18.36
N ALA A 474 8.17 -24.54 18.13
CA ALA A 474 8.01 -23.22 17.50
C ALA A 474 8.80 -22.09 18.19
N ARG A 475 9.11 -22.21 19.49
CA ARG A 475 9.97 -21.24 20.21
C ARG A 475 11.34 -21.08 19.57
N ILE A 476 11.87 -22.15 18.96
CA ILE A 476 13.14 -22.10 18.23
C ILE A 476 12.97 -21.30 16.95
N LEU A 477 11.86 -21.50 16.23
CA LEU A 477 11.55 -20.70 15.05
C LEU A 477 11.36 -19.22 15.41
N SER A 478 10.63 -18.91 16.49
CA SER A 478 10.51 -17.53 17.01
C SER A 478 11.89 -16.91 17.24
N ASN A 479 12.81 -17.62 17.90
CA ASN A 479 14.18 -17.15 18.13
C ASN A 479 14.95 -16.94 16.82
N LEU A 480 14.83 -17.84 15.84
CA LEU A 480 15.47 -17.68 14.53
C LEU A 480 14.98 -16.41 13.82
N TYR A 481 13.66 -16.17 13.83
CA TYR A 481 13.07 -14.97 13.23
C TYR A 481 13.52 -13.68 13.93
N THR A 482 13.90 -13.69 15.21
CA THR A 482 14.47 -12.48 15.84
C THR A 482 15.80 -12.05 15.24
N MET A 483 16.54 -12.98 14.61
CA MET A 483 17.78 -12.66 13.91
C MET A 483 17.54 -12.01 12.54
N LEU A 484 16.36 -12.24 11.95
CA LEU A 484 15.97 -11.67 10.67
C LEU A 484 15.82 -10.15 10.83
N GLY A 485 16.44 -9.39 9.92
CA GLY A 485 16.42 -7.92 9.98
C GLY A 485 17.42 -7.31 10.97
N ARG A 486 18.29 -8.08 11.64
CA ARG A 486 19.26 -7.49 12.58
C ARG A 486 20.38 -6.76 11.83
N ASN A 487 20.63 -5.51 12.18
CA ASN A 487 21.70 -4.68 11.62
C ASN A 487 22.37 -3.84 12.71
N GLU A 488 23.66 -4.07 12.96
CA GLU A 488 24.40 -3.35 14.01
C GLU A 488 24.75 -1.91 13.59
N ASN A 489 25.04 -1.68 12.30
CA ASN A 489 25.35 -0.34 11.76
C ASN A 489 24.15 0.60 11.91
N MET A 490 22.95 0.08 11.66
CA MET A 490 21.69 0.84 11.74
C MET A 490 20.99 0.71 13.10
N LYS A 491 21.58 0.01 14.08
CA LYS A 491 20.99 -0.24 15.41
C LYS A 491 19.61 -0.92 15.37
N LEU A 492 19.35 -1.76 14.36
CA LEU A 492 18.11 -2.51 14.20
C LEU A 492 18.24 -3.88 14.87
N SER A 493 17.33 -4.21 15.78
CA SER A 493 17.38 -5.47 16.53
C SER A 493 16.80 -6.67 15.77
N GLY A 494 16.20 -6.45 14.61
CA GLY A 494 15.45 -7.47 13.85
C GLY A 494 14.00 -7.60 14.30
N ARG A 495 13.35 -8.73 14.01
CA ARG A 495 11.95 -8.96 14.39
C ARG A 495 11.82 -9.01 15.92
N PRO A 496 10.87 -8.30 16.55
CA PRO A 496 10.57 -8.50 17.95
C PRO A 496 10.20 -9.96 18.24
N HIS A 497 10.57 -10.47 19.41
CA HIS A 497 10.20 -11.82 19.81
C HIS A 497 8.67 -11.94 19.95
N ARG A 498 8.03 -12.48 18.92
CA ARG A 498 6.59 -12.74 18.83
C ARG A 498 6.36 -14.21 18.54
N HIS A 499 5.22 -14.71 19.01
CA HIS A 499 4.77 -16.06 18.70
C HIS A 499 4.59 -16.21 17.19
N ILE A 500 4.91 -17.39 16.68
CA ILE A 500 4.65 -17.77 15.29
C ILE A 500 3.40 -18.64 15.30
N GLY A 501 2.46 -18.33 14.42
CA GLY A 501 1.18 -19.00 14.37
C GLY A 501 1.25 -20.35 13.65
N VAL A 502 0.07 -20.90 13.42
CA VAL A 502 -0.08 -22.25 12.85
C VAL A 502 0.37 -22.27 11.40
N LEU A 503 0.17 -21.20 10.63
CA LEU A 503 0.57 -21.14 9.23
C LEU A 503 2.09 -21.05 9.07
N GLY A 504 2.78 -20.31 9.93
CA GLY A 504 4.24 -20.30 9.96
C GLY A 504 4.81 -21.66 10.38
N THR A 505 4.23 -22.29 11.40
CA THR A 505 4.73 -23.59 11.90
C THR A 505 4.39 -24.79 11.00
N SER A 506 3.41 -24.67 10.11
CA SER A 506 3.03 -25.73 9.15
C SER A 506 3.92 -25.81 7.91
N LYS A 507 4.90 -24.90 7.76
CA LYS A 507 5.88 -24.92 6.66
C LYS A 507 7.12 -25.75 7.00
N LEU A 508 7.77 -26.26 5.96
CA LEU A 508 9.13 -26.81 6.04
C LEU A 508 10.16 -25.72 5.79
N TYR A 509 11.20 -25.68 6.61
CA TYR A 509 12.27 -24.68 6.53
C TYR A 509 13.59 -25.33 6.16
N VAL A 510 14.33 -24.73 5.24
CA VAL A 510 15.69 -25.16 4.93
C VAL A 510 16.69 -24.24 5.62
N ILE A 511 17.41 -24.77 6.60
CA ILE A 511 18.42 -24.02 7.37
C ILE A 511 19.75 -24.77 7.26
N ARG A 512 20.77 -24.13 6.64
CA ARG A 512 22.10 -24.73 6.41
C ARG A 512 22.04 -26.13 5.78
N ASN A 513 21.23 -26.27 4.72
CA ASN A 513 20.97 -27.53 3.99
C ASN A 513 20.32 -28.65 4.81
N GLN A 514 19.68 -28.33 5.94
CA GLN A 514 18.86 -29.27 6.71
C GLN A 514 17.41 -28.82 6.69
N ILE A 515 16.48 -29.78 6.60
CA ILE A 515 15.05 -29.51 6.61
C ILE A 515 14.56 -29.56 8.05
N PHE A 516 13.88 -28.50 8.46
CA PHE A 516 13.25 -28.35 9.76
C PHE A 516 11.74 -28.29 9.60
N ALA A 517 11.04 -29.01 10.48
CA ALA A 517 9.62 -28.83 10.76
C ALA A 517 9.47 -28.31 12.19
N PHE A 518 8.44 -27.51 12.44
CA PHE A 518 8.20 -26.96 13.76
C PHE A 518 6.87 -27.41 14.33
N THR A 519 6.86 -27.86 15.59
CA THR A 519 5.59 -28.20 16.24
C THR A 519 4.81 -26.92 16.55
N PRO A 520 3.49 -26.88 16.30
CA PRO A 520 2.67 -25.73 16.58
C PRO A 520 2.63 -25.46 18.09
N GLN A 521 2.50 -24.19 18.48
CA GLN A 521 2.24 -23.85 19.88
C GLN A 521 0.79 -24.15 20.22
N VAL A 522 0.55 -25.32 20.80
CA VAL A 522 -0.74 -25.63 21.41
C VAL A 522 -0.75 -24.94 22.79
N ARG A 523 -1.47 -23.83 22.92
CA ARG A 523 -1.97 -23.43 24.24
C ARG A 523 -2.99 -24.50 24.62
N THR A 524 -2.60 -25.45 25.45
CA THR A 524 -3.51 -26.43 26.06
C THR A 524 -4.61 -25.70 26.84
N CYS A 525 -5.73 -25.46 26.17
CA CYS A 525 -7.06 -25.55 26.76
C CYS A 525 -7.77 -26.74 26.10
N LEU A 526 -7.21 -27.94 26.28
CA LEU A 526 -8.02 -29.15 26.31
C LEU A 526 -8.67 -29.19 27.70
N SER A 527 -9.68 -28.35 27.93
CA SER A 527 -10.76 -28.74 28.82
C SER A 527 -11.54 -29.79 28.05
N ILE A 528 -11.05 -31.03 28.09
CA ILE A 528 -11.88 -32.18 27.80
C ILE A 528 -13.00 -32.07 28.85
N LEU A 529 -14.20 -31.80 28.34
CA LEU A 529 -15.44 -31.91 29.09
C LEU A 529 -15.49 -33.34 29.63
N ASP A 530 -15.44 -33.48 30.95
CA ASP A 530 -16.00 -34.64 31.65
C ASP A 530 -17.53 -34.59 31.58
#